data_AF-A0A2S5BFT9-F1
#
_entry.id   AF-A0A2S5BFT9-F1
#
_cell.length_a   1.000
_cell.length_b   1.000
_cell.length_c   1.000
_cell.angle_alpha   90.00
_cell.angle_beta   90.00
_cell.angle_gamma   90.00
#
_symmetry.space_group_name_H-M   'P 1'
#
loop_
_entity.id
_entity.type
_entity.pdbx_description
1 polymer ?
#
loop_
_entity_poly.entity_id
_entity_poly.type
_entity_poly.pdbx_seq_one_letter_code
_entity_poly.pdbx_strand_id
1 'polypeptide(L)'
;MPANASGKPSKFWPSVGSTWDTWTDLLLATQLAGARAGFTSIGKAWHKQSPTKLVIRCTVEKTPQRNETCVAQLLIIKMVDSTRLQGRWFVEKQNIAHLTAAWHIHHTASVGTSTFLKKRSEAAINLEPGTVITGWRDFHTFEGALRSAARREGRFVRVTYDKPYQSFRCVLAAADCPFMIRFEHLAENNSQEPQFRCTNVVHRHTCVSDAFEPTDRFKWRMDFFPSVSLADGELPLHPLPRQSSTQVNRSEADNVLGWYPIRARTDDAPSSSQTSASVDEPRDSKATSSAPVPLTPSTVKLSTYGQRAEEAALEAQAAETEVDAARARLEAAEERLREKNKLVQRWRRKLAQAKAKRGAIL
;
A
#
# COMPACT_ATOMS: atom_id res chain seq x y z
N MET A 1 25.96 10.30 -15.81
CA MET A 1 25.29 11.12 -14.77
C MET A 1 24.01 11.68 -15.38
N PRO A 2 22.80 11.32 -14.93
CA PRO A 2 21.59 11.92 -15.46
C PRO A 2 21.47 13.37 -14.96
N ALA A 3 21.19 14.26 -15.91
CA ALA A 3 21.15 15.70 -15.73
C ALA A 3 20.03 16.17 -14.77
N ASN A 4 20.37 17.17 -13.95
CA ASN A 4 19.50 18.15 -13.28
C ASN A 4 18.00 17.81 -13.18
N ALA A 5 17.62 17.12 -12.11
CA ALA A 5 16.25 17.07 -11.62
C ALA A 5 15.88 18.38 -10.88
N SER A 6 15.91 19.52 -11.58
CA SER A 6 15.36 20.80 -11.09
C SER A 6 13.87 20.96 -11.41
N GLY A 7 13.24 19.92 -11.96
CA GLY A 7 11.82 19.89 -12.25
C GLY A 7 10.98 19.73 -10.99
N LYS A 8 10.05 20.64 -10.75
CA LYS A 8 8.95 20.40 -9.81
C LYS A 8 8.33 19.03 -10.13
N PRO A 9 8.05 18.18 -9.13
CA PRO A 9 7.45 16.87 -9.36
C PRO A 9 6.15 17.04 -10.13
N SER A 10 5.88 16.11 -11.05
CA SER A 10 4.67 16.19 -11.87
C SER A 10 3.42 16.27 -10.99
N LYS A 11 2.39 16.99 -11.45
CA LYS A 11 1.13 17.19 -10.71
C LYS A 11 0.40 15.88 -10.31
N PHE A 12 0.84 14.75 -10.86
CA PHE A 12 0.26 13.43 -10.63
C PHE A 12 0.70 12.82 -9.30
N TRP A 13 1.94 13.08 -8.86
CA TRP A 13 2.42 12.57 -7.58
C TRP A 13 1.67 13.22 -6.41
N PRO A 14 1.45 12.49 -5.29
CA PRO A 14 1.04 13.11 -4.04
C PRO A 14 2.03 14.21 -3.64
N SER A 15 1.52 15.37 -3.27
CA SER A 15 2.35 16.53 -2.94
C SER A 15 2.74 16.50 -1.47
N VAL A 16 3.97 16.93 -1.14
CA VAL A 16 4.37 17.22 0.24
C VAL A 16 3.37 18.20 0.86
N GLY A 17 2.95 17.96 2.10
CA GLY A 17 1.92 18.75 2.76
C GLY A 17 0.49 18.27 2.52
N SER A 18 0.26 17.34 1.59
CA SER A 18 -1.10 16.82 1.35
C SER A 18 -1.51 15.79 2.39
N THR A 19 -2.81 15.81 2.72
CA THR A 19 -3.45 14.85 3.63
C THR A 19 -4.40 13.96 2.84
N TRP A 20 -4.45 12.69 3.21
CA TRP A 20 -5.25 11.62 2.61
C TRP A 20 -6.00 10.88 3.70
N ASP A 21 -7.20 10.42 3.43
CA ASP A 21 -8.01 9.80 4.50
C ASP A 21 -7.53 8.38 4.84
N THR A 22 -6.94 7.67 3.88
CA THR A 22 -6.35 6.35 4.07
C THR A 22 -4.95 6.27 3.44
N TRP A 23 -4.07 5.44 4.03
CA TRP A 23 -2.76 5.16 3.43
C TRP A 23 -2.90 4.34 2.14
N THR A 24 -3.96 3.54 2.00
CA THR A 24 -4.23 2.72 0.82
C THR A 24 -4.51 3.60 -0.40
N ASP A 25 -5.32 4.65 -0.25
CA ASP A 25 -5.58 5.61 -1.33
C ASP A 25 -4.32 6.40 -1.68
N LEU A 26 -3.50 6.75 -0.70
CA LEU A 26 -2.21 7.42 -0.93
C LEU A 26 -1.23 6.49 -1.66
N LEU A 27 -1.14 5.22 -1.27
CA LEU A 27 -0.34 4.21 -1.96
C LEU A 27 -0.82 4.02 -3.39
N LEU A 28 -2.13 3.87 -3.60
CA LEU A 28 -2.70 3.71 -4.93
C LEU A 28 -2.46 4.96 -5.79
N ALA A 29 -2.66 6.17 -5.25
CA ALA A 29 -2.32 7.40 -5.96
C ALA A 29 -0.84 7.46 -6.36
N THR A 30 0.05 6.89 -5.54
CA THR A 30 1.47 6.77 -5.85
C THR A 30 1.74 5.71 -6.93
N GLN A 31 1.07 4.56 -6.88
CA GLN A 31 1.12 3.52 -7.90
C GLN A 31 0.63 4.02 -9.26
N LEU A 32 -0.47 4.78 -9.29
CA LEU A 32 -0.98 5.44 -10.50
C LEU A 32 0.00 6.49 -11.04
N ALA A 33 0.64 7.27 -10.16
CA ALA A 33 1.68 8.21 -10.59
C ALA A 33 2.90 7.49 -11.16
N GLY A 34 3.31 6.36 -10.56
CA GLY A 34 4.36 5.47 -11.05
C GLY A 34 4.03 4.89 -12.42
N ALA A 35 2.83 4.32 -12.59
CA ALA A 35 2.38 3.77 -13.87
C ALA A 35 2.48 4.81 -15.00
N ARG A 36 2.10 6.06 -14.72
CA ARG A 36 2.32 7.18 -15.66
C ARG A 36 3.78 7.54 -15.84
N ALA A 37 4.59 7.42 -14.79
CA ALA A 37 6.02 7.62 -14.86
C ALA A 37 6.78 6.48 -15.58
N GLY A 38 6.10 5.37 -15.86
CA GLY A 38 6.60 4.24 -16.62
C GLY A 38 7.20 3.11 -15.78
N PHE A 39 6.77 2.98 -14.52
CA PHE A 39 7.16 1.88 -13.62
C PHE A 39 6.07 1.61 -12.57
N THR A 40 5.80 0.37 -12.21
CA THR A 40 4.63 0.03 -11.36
C THR A 40 4.94 -0.77 -10.09
N SER A 41 6.20 -1.17 -9.89
CA SER A 41 6.66 -1.90 -8.70
C SER A 41 6.76 -1.00 -7.47
N ILE A 42 5.63 -0.50 -6.98
CA ILE A 42 5.54 0.41 -5.83
C ILE A 42 4.71 -0.25 -4.73
N GLY A 43 5.27 -0.27 -3.53
CA GLY A 43 4.63 -0.82 -2.33
C GLY A 43 4.98 -0.02 -1.09
N LYS A 44 4.58 -0.55 0.08
CA LYS A 44 4.80 0.09 1.38
C LYS A 44 5.82 -0.66 2.22
N ALA A 45 6.45 0.06 3.13
CA ALA A 45 7.18 -0.50 4.26
C ALA A 45 6.93 0.37 5.50
N TRP A 46 6.66 -0.26 6.63
CA TRP A 46 6.56 0.46 7.91
C TRP A 46 7.94 0.97 8.33
N HIS A 47 7.98 2.18 8.90
CA HIS A 47 9.24 2.74 9.36
C HIS A 47 9.71 2.02 10.63
N LYS A 48 10.91 1.42 10.60
CA LYS A 48 11.43 0.61 11.71
C LYS A 48 11.45 1.34 13.06
N GLN A 49 11.73 2.64 13.03
CA GLN A 49 11.85 3.47 14.23
C GLN A 49 10.57 4.22 14.62
N SER A 50 9.48 4.13 13.83
CA SER A 50 8.25 4.86 14.16
C SER A 50 7.01 4.16 13.59
N PRO A 51 6.11 3.64 14.45
CA PRO A 51 4.90 2.96 14.01
C PRO A 51 3.91 3.92 13.33
N THR A 52 4.04 5.24 13.57
CA THR A 52 3.22 6.28 12.94
C THR A 52 3.71 6.69 11.54
N LYS A 53 4.82 6.12 11.06
CA LYS A 53 5.40 6.45 9.77
C LYS A 53 5.43 5.25 8.84
N LEU A 54 5.12 5.53 7.57
CA LEU A 54 5.19 4.56 6.48
C LEU A 54 6.04 5.15 5.36
N VAL A 55 6.79 4.28 4.72
CA VAL A 55 7.60 4.60 3.54
C VAL A 55 6.94 3.96 2.33
N ILE A 56 6.60 4.77 1.33
CA ILE A 56 6.22 4.26 0.01
C ILE A 56 7.48 4.21 -0.83
N ARG A 57 7.81 3.03 -1.36
CA ARG A 57 9.09 2.75 -2.03
C ARG A 57 8.90 1.84 -3.24
N CYS A 58 9.93 1.79 -4.07
CA CYS A 58 10.08 0.70 -5.04
C CYS A 58 10.19 -0.64 -4.27
N THR A 59 9.59 -1.70 -4.80
CA THR A 59 9.59 -3.06 -4.22
C THR A 59 10.12 -4.09 -5.20
N VAL A 60 11.17 -3.73 -5.95
CA VAL A 60 11.83 -4.69 -6.83
C VAL A 60 12.78 -5.55 -6.00
N GLU A 61 12.45 -6.84 -5.91
CA GLU A 61 13.24 -7.83 -5.19
C GLU A 61 14.18 -8.61 -6.12
N LYS A 62 15.27 -9.13 -5.55
CA LYS A 62 16.24 -9.96 -6.26
C LYS A 62 15.62 -11.34 -6.44
N THR A 63 15.58 -11.83 -7.67
CA THR A 63 15.12 -13.19 -7.97
C THR A 63 16.25 -13.94 -8.66
N PRO A 64 16.20 -15.28 -8.79
CA PRO A 64 17.19 -16.02 -9.57
C PRO A 64 17.35 -15.49 -11.01
N GLN A 65 16.32 -14.83 -11.54
CA GLN A 65 16.27 -14.23 -12.87
C GLN A 65 16.49 -12.70 -12.88
N ARG A 66 16.72 -12.07 -11.72
CA ARG A 66 16.91 -10.63 -11.55
C ARG A 66 18.02 -10.36 -10.53
N ASN A 67 19.13 -9.81 -11.00
CA ASN A 67 20.32 -9.61 -10.16
C ASN A 67 20.26 -8.38 -9.24
N GLU A 68 19.27 -7.52 -9.39
CA GLU A 68 19.19 -6.24 -8.69
C GLU A 68 17.97 -6.13 -7.77
N THR A 69 18.14 -5.41 -6.66
CA THR A 69 17.03 -4.97 -5.81
C THR A 69 16.85 -3.46 -5.92
N CYS A 70 15.62 -2.99 -5.76
CA CYS A 70 15.37 -1.58 -5.53
C CYS A 70 14.39 -1.38 -4.40
N VAL A 71 14.86 -0.63 -3.42
CA VAL A 71 14.12 -0.22 -2.22
C VAL A 71 14.04 1.30 -2.10
N ALA A 72 14.20 1.98 -3.24
CA ALA A 72 14.28 3.43 -3.28
C ALA A 72 13.01 4.07 -2.74
N GLN A 73 13.21 4.93 -1.74
CA GLN A 73 12.12 5.65 -1.09
C GLN A 73 11.57 6.70 -2.05
N LEU A 74 10.25 6.69 -2.25
CA LEU A 74 9.53 7.66 -3.07
C LEU A 74 8.89 8.71 -2.18
N LEU A 75 8.16 8.28 -1.15
CA LEU A 75 7.47 9.13 -0.19
C LEU A 75 7.70 8.63 1.25
N ILE A 76 7.77 9.58 2.18
CA ILE A 76 7.61 9.30 3.62
C ILE A 76 6.29 9.93 4.03
N ILE A 77 5.44 9.12 4.65
CA ILE A 77 4.12 9.53 5.10
C ILE A 77 3.99 9.30 6.61
N LYS A 78 3.24 10.17 7.27
CA LYS A 78 3.03 10.15 8.72
C LYS A 78 1.53 10.17 9.02
N MET A 79 1.11 9.40 10.00
CA MET A 79 -0.25 9.48 10.54
C MET A 79 -0.47 10.86 11.20
N VAL A 80 -1.57 11.54 10.86
CA VAL A 80 -1.93 12.86 11.38
C VAL A 80 -2.42 12.77 12.83
N ASP A 81 -3.17 11.72 13.14
CA ASP A 81 -3.68 11.44 14.49
C ASP A 81 -3.33 10.00 14.87
N SER A 82 -2.35 9.85 15.76
CA SER A 82 -1.87 8.55 16.22
C SER A 82 -2.84 7.81 17.14
N THR A 83 -3.91 8.48 17.60
CA THR A 83 -4.90 7.87 18.50
C THR A 83 -5.93 7.00 17.76
N ARG A 84 -5.98 7.10 16.42
CA ARG A 84 -6.85 6.27 15.56
C ARG A 84 -6.03 5.55 14.50
N LEU A 85 -6.04 4.22 14.51
CA LEU A 85 -5.42 3.38 13.46
C LEU A 85 -6.01 3.61 12.06
N GLN A 86 -7.19 4.23 11.98
CA GLN A 86 -7.84 4.74 10.76
C GLN A 86 -7.68 6.26 10.62
N GLY A 87 -6.52 6.79 11.03
CA GLY A 87 -6.21 8.21 10.96
C GLY A 87 -5.86 8.67 9.55
N ARG A 88 -6.06 9.97 9.30
CA ARG A 88 -5.62 10.62 8.06
C ARG A 88 -4.09 10.56 7.96
N TRP A 89 -3.57 10.52 6.74
CA TRP A 89 -2.15 10.37 6.42
C TRP A 89 -1.62 11.61 5.73
N PHE A 90 -0.48 12.09 6.20
CA PHE A 90 0.19 13.29 5.72
C PHE A 90 1.47 12.93 4.95
N VAL A 91 1.66 13.54 3.78
CA VAL A 91 2.91 13.39 3.01
C VAL A 91 3.98 14.30 3.61
N GLU A 92 4.89 13.72 4.39
CA GLU A 92 5.99 14.42 5.09
C GLU A 92 7.15 14.74 4.14
N LYS A 93 7.57 13.77 3.33
CA LYS A 93 8.71 13.91 2.42
C LYS A 93 8.43 13.26 1.07
N GLN A 94 9.02 13.84 0.03
CA GLN A 94 9.03 13.29 -1.32
C GLN A 94 10.46 13.31 -1.87
N ASN A 95 10.91 12.19 -2.42
CA ASN A 95 12.23 12.09 -3.04
C ASN A 95 12.14 12.27 -4.56
N ILE A 96 12.24 13.53 -5.02
CA ILE A 96 12.00 13.93 -6.41
C ILE A 96 12.88 13.17 -7.40
N ALA A 97 14.14 12.87 -7.03
CA ALA A 97 15.08 12.16 -7.90
C ALA A 97 14.61 10.75 -8.27
N HIS A 98 13.82 10.11 -7.42
CA HIS A 98 13.35 8.73 -7.60
C HIS A 98 11.95 8.66 -8.25
N LEU A 99 11.37 9.78 -8.69
CA LEU A 99 10.00 9.81 -9.23
C LEU A 99 9.92 9.58 -10.75
N THR A 100 11.03 9.15 -11.37
CA THR A 100 11.12 8.98 -12.83
C THR A 100 11.64 7.61 -13.18
N ALA A 101 11.08 6.98 -14.22
CA ALA A 101 11.53 5.69 -14.74
C ALA A 101 13.04 5.65 -15.04
N ALA A 102 13.64 6.78 -15.43
CA ALA A 102 15.06 6.87 -15.73
C ALA A 102 15.98 6.49 -14.56
N TRP A 103 15.52 6.68 -13.33
CA TRP A 103 16.27 6.30 -12.13
C TRP A 103 16.16 4.79 -11.83
N HIS A 104 15.17 4.11 -12.43
CA HIS A 104 14.84 2.72 -12.14
C HIS A 104 15.35 1.71 -13.17
N ILE A 105 15.89 2.17 -14.31
CA ILE A 105 16.25 1.39 -15.50
C ILE A 105 16.95 0.07 -15.17
N HIS A 106 17.92 0.07 -14.26
CA HIS A 106 18.79 -1.07 -13.97
C HIS A 106 18.03 -2.29 -13.40
N HIS A 107 16.99 -2.07 -12.59
CA HIS A 107 16.23 -3.15 -11.95
C HIS A 107 14.83 -3.32 -12.55
N THR A 108 14.32 -2.30 -13.23
CA THR A 108 13.10 -2.42 -14.00
C THR A 108 13.35 -3.03 -15.36
N ALA A 109 14.57 -3.16 -15.90
CA ALA A 109 14.81 -3.77 -17.22
C ALA A 109 14.12 -5.15 -17.41
N SER A 110 14.00 -5.95 -16.35
CA SER A 110 13.31 -7.26 -16.33
C SER A 110 11.77 -7.20 -16.23
N VAL A 111 11.22 -6.05 -15.83
CA VAL A 111 9.78 -5.72 -15.78
C VAL A 111 9.47 -4.49 -16.66
N GLY A 112 10.42 -4.09 -17.50
CA GLY A 112 10.42 -2.88 -18.30
C GLY A 112 10.35 -1.53 -17.61
N THR A 113 10.84 -0.52 -18.32
CA THR A 113 10.41 0.87 -18.16
C THR A 113 9.77 1.35 -19.44
N SER A 114 8.69 2.12 -19.32
CA SER A 114 8.07 2.78 -20.46
C SER A 114 8.31 4.29 -20.46
N THR A 115 8.09 4.94 -21.59
CA THR A 115 8.08 6.40 -21.67
C THR A 115 6.94 7.00 -20.84
N PHE A 116 7.16 8.20 -20.27
CA PHE A 116 6.17 8.87 -19.43
C PHE A 116 4.85 9.10 -20.18
N LEU A 117 3.74 8.67 -19.59
CA LEU A 117 2.38 8.92 -20.08
C LEU A 117 2.04 10.40 -19.85
N LYS A 118 2.29 11.25 -20.86
CA LYS A 118 1.99 12.69 -20.79
C LYS A 118 0.50 12.99 -21.02
N LYS A 119 -0.15 12.25 -21.91
CA LYS A 119 -1.55 12.46 -22.30
C LYS A 119 -2.51 11.53 -21.54
N ARG A 120 -3.79 11.87 -21.58
CA ARG A 120 -4.90 10.97 -21.18
C ARG A 120 -5.08 9.94 -22.29
N SER A 121 -5.31 8.67 -21.95
CA SER A 121 -5.75 7.70 -22.95
C SER A 121 -7.26 7.83 -23.10
N GLU A 122 -7.74 8.02 -24.33
CA GLU A 122 -9.17 8.17 -24.63
C GLU A 122 -9.81 6.83 -25.05
N ALA A 123 -9.02 5.89 -25.55
CA ALA A 123 -9.50 4.58 -25.98
C ALA A 123 -9.75 3.68 -24.77
N ALA A 124 -10.97 3.14 -24.68
CA ALA A 124 -11.30 2.08 -23.72
C ALA A 124 -10.46 0.83 -24.01
N ILE A 125 -10.04 0.13 -22.95
CA ILE A 125 -9.36 -1.16 -23.06
C ILE A 125 -10.41 -2.26 -22.90
N ASN A 126 -10.59 -3.08 -23.92
CA ASN A 126 -11.38 -4.30 -23.82
C ASN A 126 -10.40 -5.47 -23.64
N LEU A 127 -10.56 -6.22 -22.55
CA LEU A 127 -9.70 -7.35 -22.23
C LEU A 127 -10.54 -8.63 -22.21
N GLU A 128 -10.15 -9.57 -23.05
CA GLU A 128 -10.65 -10.94 -23.08
C GLU A 128 -9.47 -11.93 -23.17
N PRO A 129 -9.65 -13.21 -22.80
CA PRO A 129 -8.63 -14.22 -23.02
C PRO A 129 -8.18 -14.26 -24.48
N GLY A 130 -6.88 -14.28 -24.74
CA GLY A 130 -6.29 -14.15 -26.07
C GLY A 130 -5.83 -12.74 -26.43
N THR A 131 -6.32 -11.71 -25.73
CA THR A 131 -5.85 -10.33 -25.94
C THR A 131 -4.34 -10.24 -25.69
N VAL A 132 -3.60 -9.66 -26.64
CA VAL A 132 -2.16 -9.43 -26.52
C VAL A 132 -1.90 -7.94 -26.28
N ILE A 133 -1.21 -7.64 -25.17
CA ILE A 133 -0.68 -6.32 -24.87
C ILE A 133 0.79 -6.31 -25.27
N THR A 134 1.17 -5.36 -26.12
CA THR A 134 2.55 -5.23 -26.62
C THR A 134 3.23 -4.05 -25.92
N GLY A 135 4.43 -4.30 -25.42
CA GLY A 135 5.26 -3.29 -24.79
C GLY A 135 4.86 -2.98 -23.35
N TRP A 136 5.86 -2.54 -22.57
CA TRP A 136 5.67 -2.17 -21.17
C TRP A 136 4.79 -0.94 -20.98
N ARG A 137 4.71 -0.06 -21.99
CA ARG A 137 3.89 1.14 -21.94
C ARG A 137 2.41 0.80 -21.84
N ASP A 138 1.95 -0.10 -22.69
CA ASP A 138 0.54 -0.47 -22.76
C ASP A 138 0.20 -1.35 -21.56
N PHE A 139 1.14 -2.18 -21.11
CA PHE A 139 0.99 -2.94 -19.87
C PHE A 139 0.84 -2.04 -18.62
N HIS A 140 1.69 -1.03 -18.45
CA HIS A 140 1.55 -0.07 -17.34
C HIS A 140 0.26 0.76 -17.44
N THR A 141 -0.16 1.10 -18.67
CA THR A 141 -1.43 1.79 -18.90
C THR A 141 -2.60 0.92 -18.47
N PHE A 142 -2.59 -0.36 -18.85
CA PHE A 142 -3.57 -1.36 -18.44
C PHE A 142 -3.59 -1.55 -16.91
N GLU A 143 -2.43 -1.73 -16.27
CA GLU A 143 -2.36 -1.87 -14.81
C GLU A 143 -2.98 -0.66 -14.10
N GLY A 144 -2.62 0.55 -14.52
CA GLY A 144 -3.18 1.76 -13.94
C GLY A 144 -4.68 1.91 -14.20
N ALA A 145 -5.16 1.49 -15.36
CA ALA A 145 -6.58 1.46 -15.71
C ALA A 145 -7.35 0.47 -14.83
N LEU A 146 -6.84 -0.75 -14.67
CA LEU A 146 -7.45 -1.79 -13.85
C LEU A 146 -7.52 -1.40 -12.38
N ARG A 147 -6.42 -0.85 -11.83
CA ARG A 147 -6.41 -0.34 -10.45
C ARG A 147 -7.38 0.83 -10.25
N SER A 148 -7.49 1.71 -11.25
CA SER A 148 -8.44 2.82 -11.22
C SER A 148 -9.89 2.33 -11.28
N ALA A 149 -10.20 1.37 -12.16
CA ALA A 149 -11.52 0.76 -12.27
C ALA A 149 -11.94 0.06 -10.96
N ALA A 150 -11.06 -0.81 -10.44
CA ALA A 150 -11.31 -1.50 -9.17
C ALA A 150 -11.55 -0.51 -8.03
N ARG A 151 -10.78 0.59 -7.96
CA ARG A 151 -10.96 1.58 -6.89
C ARG A 151 -12.27 2.35 -6.97
N ARG A 152 -12.79 2.61 -8.18
CA ARG A 152 -14.12 3.20 -8.38
C ARG A 152 -15.22 2.28 -7.86
N GLU A 153 -15.01 0.97 -7.90
CA GLU A 153 -15.87 -0.05 -7.28
C GLU A 153 -15.59 -0.27 -5.78
N GLY A 154 -14.73 0.56 -5.18
CA GLY A 154 -14.34 0.43 -3.78
C GLY A 154 -13.39 -0.74 -3.49
N ARG A 155 -12.72 -1.28 -4.50
CA ARG A 155 -11.82 -2.43 -4.37
C ARG A 155 -10.37 -2.04 -4.63
N PHE A 156 -9.46 -2.94 -4.27
CA PHE A 156 -8.03 -2.79 -4.54
C PHE A 156 -7.51 -4.04 -5.24
N VAL A 157 -6.64 -3.83 -6.23
CA VAL A 157 -6.01 -4.89 -6.99
C VAL A 157 -4.53 -4.93 -6.67
N ARG A 158 -4.03 -6.12 -6.37
CA ARG A 158 -2.59 -6.42 -6.26
C ARG A 158 -2.11 -7.03 -7.57
N VAL A 159 -0.85 -6.78 -7.89
CA VAL A 159 -0.16 -7.37 -9.04
C VAL A 159 0.96 -8.25 -8.52
N THR A 160 1.04 -9.45 -9.06
CA THR A 160 2.09 -10.42 -8.75
C THR A 160 2.86 -10.70 -10.03
N TYR A 161 4.19 -10.55 -9.97
CA TYR A 161 5.09 -10.66 -11.11
C TYR A 161 5.87 -11.99 -11.04
N ASP A 162 5.19 -13.10 -11.29
CA ASP A 162 5.74 -14.45 -11.16
C ASP A 162 5.99 -15.09 -12.52
N LYS A 163 7.19 -14.95 -13.09
CA LYS A 163 7.50 -15.54 -14.40
C LYS A 163 7.16 -17.05 -14.43
N PRO A 164 6.47 -17.55 -15.48
CA PRO A 164 6.18 -16.88 -16.76
C PRO A 164 4.91 -16.02 -16.77
N TYR A 165 4.21 -15.90 -15.64
CA TYR A 165 2.92 -15.24 -15.54
C TYR A 165 2.99 -13.88 -14.83
N GLN A 166 1.98 -13.08 -15.08
CA GLN A 166 1.67 -11.90 -14.26
C GLN A 166 0.21 -11.98 -13.89
N SER A 167 -0.10 -11.80 -12.61
CA SER A 167 -1.47 -11.95 -12.13
C SER A 167 -1.94 -10.74 -11.34
N PHE A 168 -3.16 -10.32 -11.65
CA PHE A 168 -3.91 -9.30 -10.94
C PHE A 168 -4.95 -10.00 -10.09
N ARG A 169 -4.99 -9.70 -8.80
CA ARG A 169 -5.94 -10.30 -7.86
C ARG A 169 -6.55 -9.25 -6.96
N CYS A 170 -7.75 -9.51 -6.45
CA CYS A 170 -8.34 -8.66 -5.43
C CYS A 170 -7.51 -8.77 -4.13
N VAL A 171 -7.41 -7.65 -3.43
CA VAL A 171 -6.72 -7.57 -2.13
C VAL A 171 -7.66 -7.91 -0.99
N LEU A 172 -8.93 -7.57 -1.13
CA LEU A 172 -9.97 -7.90 -0.16
C LEU A 172 -10.23 -9.40 -0.22
N ALA A 173 -10.05 -10.09 0.91
CA ALA A 173 -10.20 -11.54 1.03
C ALA A 173 -9.48 -12.31 -0.10
N ALA A 174 -8.18 -12.05 -0.30
CA ALA A 174 -7.40 -12.59 -1.42
C ALA A 174 -7.37 -14.13 -1.55
N ALA A 175 -7.80 -14.86 -0.51
CA ALA A 175 -7.99 -16.31 -0.54
C ALA A 175 -9.34 -16.73 -1.14
N ASP A 176 -10.40 -15.92 -0.91
CA ASP A 176 -11.79 -16.30 -1.17
C ASP A 176 -12.42 -15.52 -2.34
N CYS A 177 -11.83 -14.39 -2.72
CA CYS A 177 -12.29 -13.60 -3.86
C CYS A 177 -11.80 -14.23 -5.18
N PRO A 178 -12.72 -14.66 -6.09
CA PRO A 178 -12.34 -15.35 -7.32
C PRO A 178 -11.76 -14.40 -8.38
N PHE A 179 -11.91 -13.08 -8.22
CA PHE A 179 -11.38 -12.10 -9.16
C PHE A 179 -9.90 -12.35 -9.47
N MET A 180 -9.62 -12.58 -10.74
CA MET A 180 -8.27 -12.83 -11.24
C MET A 180 -8.16 -12.42 -12.70
N ILE A 181 -7.06 -11.75 -13.04
CA ILE A 181 -6.63 -11.62 -14.43
C ILE A 181 -5.23 -12.17 -14.52
N ARG A 182 -4.96 -13.03 -15.49
CA ARG A 182 -3.65 -13.63 -15.70
C ARG A 182 -3.14 -13.32 -17.10
N PHE A 183 -1.88 -12.91 -17.15
CA PHE A 183 -1.11 -12.77 -18.37
C PHE A 183 0.02 -13.79 -18.37
N GLU A 184 0.34 -14.29 -19.56
CA GLU A 184 1.54 -15.05 -19.86
C GLU A 184 2.49 -14.16 -20.65
N HIS A 185 3.77 -14.20 -20.28
CA HIS A 185 4.82 -13.58 -21.07
C HIS A 185 5.07 -14.44 -22.31
N LEU A 186 4.78 -13.92 -23.49
CA LEU A 186 5.17 -14.58 -24.72
C LEU A 186 6.69 -14.50 -24.84
N ALA A 187 7.33 -15.57 -25.34
CA ALA A 187 8.74 -15.54 -25.66
C ALA A 187 9.04 -14.31 -26.52
N GLU A 188 10.25 -13.76 -26.39
CA GLU A 188 10.74 -12.70 -27.28
C GLU A 188 10.77 -13.27 -28.70
N ASN A 189 9.63 -13.17 -29.39
CA ASN A 189 9.60 -13.24 -30.84
C ASN A 189 10.52 -12.12 -31.34
N ASN A 190 11.01 -12.20 -32.58
CA ASN A 190 11.93 -11.22 -33.19
C ASN A 190 11.47 -9.72 -33.14
N SER A 191 10.33 -9.41 -32.51
CA SER A 191 9.88 -8.10 -32.07
C SER A 191 10.75 -7.53 -30.93
N GLN A 192 11.12 -6.25 -31.05
CA GLN A 192 11.90 -5.51 -30.04
C GLN A 192 11.15 -5.23 -28.72
N GLU A 193 9.84 -5.50 -28.65
CA GLU A 193 9.00 -5.21 -27.48
C GLU A 193 8.41 -6.49 -26.87
N PRO A 194 8.32 -6.59 -25.54
CA PRO A 194 7.72 -7.74 -24.87
C PRO A 194 6.23 -7.85 -25.20
N GLN A 195 5.70 -9.07 -25.17
CA GLN A 195 4.28 -9.31 -25.40
C GLN A 195 3.67 -10.08 -24.23
N PHE A 196 2.50 -9.62 -23.78
CA PHE A 196 1.75 -10.21 -22.68
C PHE A 196 0.41 -10.70 -23.22
N ARG A 197 0.20 -12.02 -23.22
CA ARG A 197 -1.07 -12.61 -23.63
C ARG A 197 -1.95 -12.81 -22.41
N CYS A 198 -3.15 -12.24 -22.42
CA CYS A 198 -4.17 -12.54 -21.43
C CYS A 198 -4.59 -14.00 -21.57
N THR A 199 -4.46 -14.80 -20.51
CA THR A 199 -4.82 -16.22 -20.51
C THR A 199 -6.06 -16.53 -19.70
N ASN A 200 -6.39 -15.70 -18.71
CA ASN A 200 -7.54 -15.93 -17.85
C ASN A 200 -8.09 -14.59 -17.36
N VAL A 201 -9.42 -14.44 -17.42
CA VAL A 201 -10.19 -13.33 -16.86
C VAL A 201 -11.33 -13.91 -16.04
N VAL A 202 -11.34 -13.57 -14.75
CA VAL A 202 -12.46 -13.74 -13.84
C VAL A 202 -12.74 -12.38 -13.23
N HIS A 203 -13.78 -11.70 -13.72
CA HIS A 203 -14.21 -10.37 -13.28
C HIS A 203 -15.05 -10.44 -12.00
N ARG A 204 -15.70 -11.57 -11.72
CA ARG A 204 -16.56 -11.72 -10.54
C ARG A 204 -15.79 -11.48 -9.24
N HIS A 205 -16.41 -10.72 -8.34
CA HIS A 205 -15.98 -10.56 -6.96
C HIS A 205 -17.01 -11.14 -6.00
N THR A 206 -16.53 -11.77 -4.92
CA THR A 206 -17.36 -12.21 -3.78
C THR A 206 -17.12 -11.35 -2.54
N CYS A 207 -16.06 -10.55 -2.52
CA CYS A 207 -15.75 -9.63 -1.44
C CYS A 207 -16.68 -8.40 -1.45
N VAL A 208 -17.05 -7.95 -0.25
CA VAL A 208 -17.74 -6.67 -0.03
C VAL A 208 -16.71 -5.56 0.13
N SER A 209 -16.93 -4.43 -0.52
CA SER A 209 -16.10 -3.25 -0.34
C SER A 209 -16.42 -2.55 0.98
N ASP A 210 -15.38 -2.25 1.75
CA ASP A 210 -15.39 -1.39 2.93
C ASP A 210 -14.57 -0.11 2.71
N ALA A 211 -14.17 0.16 1.47
CA ALA A 211 -13.40 1.34 1.13
C ALA A 211 -14.28 2.59 1.15
N PHE A 212 -13.78 3.65 1.76
CA PHE A 212 -14.42 4.97 1.68
C PHE A 212 -14.51 5.46 0.23
N GLU A 213 -15.43 6.38 -0.04
CA GLU A 213 -15.52 7.01 -1.35
C GLU A 213 -14.22 7.80 -1.65
N PRO A 214 -13.64 7.69 -2.85
CA PRO A 214 -12.46 8.47 -3.23
C PRO A 214 -12.74 9.98 -3.15
N THR A 215 -11.81 10.75 -2.58
CA THR A 215 -11.86 12.22 -2.66
C THR A 215 -11.81 12.72 -4.11
N ASP A 216 -12.36 13.90 -4.39
CA ASP A 216 -12.37 14.48 -5.76
C ASP A 216 -10.97 14.60 -6.36
N ARG A 217 -9.99 14.95 -5.53
CA ARG A 217 -8.58 15.02 -5.94
C ARG A 217 -8.04 13.66 -6.37
N PHE A 218 -8.55 12.58 -5.79
CA PHE A 218 -8.17 11.23 -6.15
C PHE A 218 -8.94 10.73 -7.39
N LYS A 219 -10.25 11.02 -7.48
CA LYS A 219 -11.08 10.80 -8.69
C LYS A 219 -10.41 11.39 -9.93
N TRP A 220 -9.99 12.65 -9.86
CA TRP A 220 -9.29 13.33 -10.95
C TRP A 220 -8.02 12.60 -11.41
N ARG A 221 -7.28 11.92 -10.51
CA ARG A 221 -6.11 11.13 -10.91
C ARG A 221 -6.48 9.84 -11.63
N MET A 222 -7.56 9.19 -11.21
CA MET A 222 -8.08 7.99 -11.85
C MET A 222 -8.62 8.27 -13.25
N ASP A 223 -9.10 9.49 -13.52
CA ASP A 223 -9.61 9.89 -14.84
C ASP A 223 -8.54 9.92 -15.94
N PHE A 224 -7.26 9.89 -15.58
CA PHE A 224 -6.16 9.86 -16.54
C PHE A 224 -5.93 8.51 -17.22
N PHE A 225 -6.55 7.47 -16.68
CA PHE A 225 -6.49 6.13 -17.22
C PHE A 225 -7.76 5.82 -18.02
N PRO A 226 -7.66 5.00 -19.06
CA PRO A 226 -8.82 4.60 -19.84
C PRO A 226 -9.77 3.74 -19.00
N SER A 227 -11.02 3.63 -19.43
CA SER A 227 -11.92 2.60 -18.90
C SER A 227 -11.44 1.21 -19.31
N VAL A 228 -11.78 0.21 -18.51
CA VAL A 228 -11.49 -1.20 -18.78
C VAL A 228 -12.82 -1.96 -18.83
N SER A 229 -13.03 -2.71 -19.90
CA SER A 229 -14.09 -3.71 -20.01
C SER A 229 -13.46 -5.10 -19.94
N LEU A 230 -14.03 -5.99 -19.15
CA LEU A 230 -13.52 -7.34 -18.93
C LEU A 230 -14.54 -8.36 -19.42
N ALA A 231 -14.10 -9.29 -20.27
CA ALA A 231 -14.89 -10.45 -20.67
C ALA A 231 -14.32 -11.71 -20.02
N ASP A 232 -15.16 -12.43 -19.28
CA ASP A 232 -14.76 -13.63 -18.56
C ASP A 232 -14.40 -14.78 -19.50
N GLY A 233 -13.40 -15.56 -19.11
CA GLY A 233 -13.02 -16.80 -19.79
C GLY A 233 -11.59 -17.25 -19.48
N GLU A 234 -11.20 -18.39 -20.03
CA GLU A 234 -9.87 -18.97 -19.85
C GLU A 234 -9.40 -19.63 -21.16
N LEU A 235 -8.15 -19.37 -21.53
CA LEU A 235 -7.48 -20.11 -22.60
C LEU A 235 -6.94 -21.44 -22.04
N PRO A 236 -6.92 -22.51 -22.85
CA PRO A 236 -6.24 -23.74 -22.46
C PRO A 236 -4.76 -23.43 -22.17
N LEU A 237 -4.35 -23.66 -20.92
CA LEU A 237 -2.95 -23.52 -20.53
C LEU A 237 -2.14 -24.58 -21.30
N HIS A 238 -1.10 -24.15 -22.02
CA HIS A 238 -0.10 -25.10 -22.51
C HIS A 238 0.55 -25.77 -21.29
N PRO A 239 0.64 -27.12 -21.25
CA PRO A 239 1.28 -27.80 -20.15
C PRO A 239 2.75 -27.37 -20.09
N LEU A 240 3.11 -26.56 -19.10
CA LEU A 240 4.50 -26.28 -18.80
C LEU A 240 5.17 -27.60 -18.36
N PRO A 241 6.40 -27.90 -18.81
CA PRO A 241 7.15 -29.02 -18.26
C PRO A 241 7.28 -28.83 -16.75
N ARG A 242 6.86 -29.86 -15.99
CA ARG A 242 6.93 -29.89 -14.51
C ARG A 242 8.33 -29.49 -14.05
N GLN A 243 8.50 -28.27 -13.57
CA GLN A 243 9.64 -27.93 -12.73
C GLN A 243 9.28 -28.32 -11.29
N SER A 244 10.19 -29.08 -10.67
CA SER A 244 10.12 -29.51 -9.28
C SER A 244 9.85 -28.31 -8.38
N SER A 245 8.85 -28.46 -7.52
CA SER A 245 8.47 -27.44 -6.54
C SER A 245 9.59 -27.25 -5.51
N THR A 246 10.51 -26.34 -5.78
CA THR A 246 11.33 -25.77 -4.72
C THR A 246 10.39 -24.92 -3.87
N GLN A 247 10.20 -25.30 -2.62
CA GLN A 247 9.44 -24.52 -1.63
C GLN A 247 9.94 -23.08 -1.65
N VAL A 248 9.16 -22.18 -2.23
CA VAL A 248 9.39 -20.74 -2.12
C VAL A 248 9.08 -20.38 -0.68
N ASN A 249 10.12 -20.02 0.06
CA ASN A 249 9.98 -19.42 1.38
C ASN A 249 8.93 -18.31 1.31
N ARG A 250 7.97 -18.39 2.23
CA ARG A 250 6.87 -17.46 2.45
C ARG A 250 7.43 -16.13 2.99
N SER A 251 8.27 -15.43 2.22
CA SER A 251 8.84 -14.14 2.63
C SER A 251 8.00 -12.99 2.07
N GLU A 252 7.48 -12.16 2.98
CA GLU A 252 7.16 -10.74 2.73
C GLU A 252 6.08 -10.37 1.69
N ALA A 253 5.19 -11.28 1.31
CA ALA A 253 4.01 -10.97 0.47
C ALA A 253 3.00 -9.97 1.12
N ASP A 254 3.16 -9.63 2.41
CA ASP A 254 2.36 -8.63 3.14
C ASP A 254 2.78 -7.17 2.88
N ASN A 255 3.88 -6.92 2.15
CA ASN A 255 4.39 -5.58 1.92
C ASN A 255 3.76 -4.84 0.72
N VAL A 256 3.06 -5.57 -0.16
CA VAL A 256 2.47 -4.97 -1.38
C VAL A 256 1.13 -4.30 -1.08
N LEU A 257 0.25 -4.95 -0.30
CA LEU A 257 -0.97 -4.38 0.27
C LEU A 257 -1.36 -5.19 1.53
N GLY A 258 -0.56 -5.12 2.59
CA GLY A 258 -0.84 -5.83 3.85
C GLY A 258 -2.16 -5.42 4.51
N TRP A 259 -2.88 -6.43 5.00
CA TRP A 259 -4.02 -6.44 5.94
C TRP A 259 -4.87 -5.17 5.96
N TYR A 260 -6.00 -5.28 5.27
CA TYR A 260 -7.11 -4.35 5.36
C TYR A 260 -7.69 -4.38 6.79
N PRO A 261 -7.93 -3.24 7.46
CA PRO A 261 -8.71 -3.25 8.68
C PRO A 261 -10.18 -3.45 8.29
N ILE A 262 -10.59 -4.72 8.26
CA ILE A 262 -11.99 -5.13 8.23
C ILE A 262 -12.67 -4.41 9.40
N ARG A 263 -13.66 -3.55 9.13
CA ARG A 263 -14.55 -3.09 10.20
C ARG A 263 -15.16 -4.33 10.84
N ALA A 264 -14.94 -4.51 12.13
CA ALA A 264 -15.76 -5.40 12.93
C ALA A 264 -17.21 -4.98 12.68
N ARG A 265 -18.02 -5.88 12.09
CA ARG A 265 -19.46 -5.71 12.02
C ARG A 265 -19.93 -5.37 13.43
N THR A 266 -20.50 -4.19 13.60
CA THR A 266 -21.50 -4.01 14.66
C THR A 266 -22.70 -4.80 14.20
N ASP A 267 -22.95 -5.93 14.87
CA ASP A 267 -24.05 -6.84 14.57
C ASP A 267 -25.38 -6.07 14.57
N ASP A 268 -25.96 -5.92 13.38
CA ASP A 268 -27.39 -5.67 13.27
C ASP A 268 -28.10 -7.00 13.57
N ALA A 269 -28.93 -6.95 14.61
CA ALA A 269 -29.65 -8.05 15.22
C ALA A 269 -30.38 -8.93 14.18
N PRO A 270 -30.31 -10.27 14.28
CA PRO A 270 -31.18 -11.13 13.52
C PRO A 270 -32.58 -11.12 14.12
N SER A 271 -33.52 -10.62 13.33
CA SER A 271 -34.95 -10.89 13.38
C SER A 271 -35.21 -12.37 13.64
N SER A 272 -35.77 -12.68 14.82
CA SER A 272 -36.24 -14.03 15.19
C SER A 272 -37.49 -14.40 14.39
N SER A 273 -37.33 -15.25 13.39
CA SER A 273 -38.42 -16.01 12.80
C SER A 273 -38.47 -17.39 13.45
N GLN A 274 -39.67 -17.74 13.90
CA GLN A 274 -40.07 -18.98 14.54
C GLN A 274 -39.71 -20.22 13.71
N THR A 275 -39.29 -21.28 14.39
CA THR A 275 -39.82 -22.63 14.14
C THR A 275 -39.65 -23.55 15.35
N SER A 276 -40.77 -24.14 15.69
CA SER A 276 -41.01 -25.14 16.72
C SER A 276 -40.47 -26.51 16.30
N ALA A 277 -39.94 -27.29 17.25
CA ALA A 277 -40.28 -28.71 17.43
C ALA A 277 -39.53 -29.31 18.63
N SER A 278 -40.32 -29.89 19.51
CA SER A 278 -40.03 -30.67 20.71
C SER A 278 -39.61 -32.12 20.43
N VAL A 279 -38.96 -32.79 21.40
CA VAL A 279 -39.35 -34.07 22.07
C VAL A 279 -38.14 -34.67 22.84
N ASP A 280 -38.30 -34.78 24.18
CA ASP A 280 -38.04 -35.89 25.14
C ASP A 280 -36.92 -36.93 24.88
N GLU A 281 -36.19 -37.53 25.84
CA GLU A 281 -36.33 -37.75 27.30
C GLU A 281 -34.93 -38.21 27.87
N PRO A 282 -34.76 -38.40 29.19
CA PRO A 282 -33.47 -38.55 29.90
C PRO A 282 -33.10 -40.01 30.25
N ARG A 283 -31.86 -40.21 30.72
CA ARG A 283 -31.51 -41.42 31.48
C ARG A 283 -30.44 -41.17 32.54
N ASP A 284 -30.82 -41.44 33.79
CA ASP A 284 -30.02 -41.50 35.00
C ASP A 284 -28.87 -42.53 34.92
N SER A 285 -27.78 -42.28 35.68
CA SER A 285 -27.23 -43.26 36.62
C SER A 285 -26.10 -42.71 37.52
N LYS A 286 -26.42 -42.67 38.82
CA LYS A 286 -25.67 -43.10 40.01
C LYS A 286 -24.29 -42.54 40.39
N ALA A 287 -24.29 -42.11 41.65
CA ALA A 287 -23.19 -41.67 42.50
C ALA A 287 -22.18 -42.76 42.90
N THR A 288 -20.95 -42.33 43.18
CA THR A 288 -20.10 -42.94 44.21
C THR A 288 -19.15 -41.91 44.83
N SER A 289 -19.04 -42.03 46.14
CA SER A 289 -18.38 -41.15 47.12
C SER A 289 -16.87 -41.44 47.25
N SER A 290 -16.10 -40.41 47.65
CA SER A 290 -15.14 -40.40 48.78
C SER A 290 -13.73 -39.81 48.54
N ALA A 291 -13.35 -38.98 49.53
CA ALA A 291 -12.01 -38.59 50.02
C ALA A 291 -11.42 -37.20 49.62
N PRO A 292 -11.09 -36.33 50.60
CA PRO A 292 -10.40 -35.06 50.40
C PRO A 292 -8.87 -35.21 50.47
N VAL A 293 -8.16 -34.49 49.60
CA VAL A 293 -6.68 -34.45 49.52
C VAL A 293 -6.15 -33.33 50.45
N PRO A 294 -5.01 -33.52 51.17
CA PRO A 294 -4.54 -32.57 52.17
C PRO A 294 -3.88 -31.33 51.54
N LEU A 295 -4.10 -30.18 52.17
CA LEU A 295 -3.45 -28.90 51.89
C LEU A 295 -1.97 -28.96 52.29
N THR A 296 -1.06 -28.83 51.33
CA THR A 296 0.33 -28.41 51.60
C THR A 296 0.48 -26.91 51.33
N PRO A 297 1.17 -26.15 52.20
CA PRO A 297 1.32 -24.71 52.04
C PRO A 297 2.36 -24.42 50.94
N SER A 298 1.94 -23.75 49.88
CA SER A 298 2.81 -23.28 48.80
C SER A 298 3.53 -22.00 49.24
N THR A 299 4.76 -22.14 49.74
CA THR A 299 5.69 -21.06 50.13
C THR A 299 6.40 -20.39 48.93
N VAL A 300 5.75 -20.28 47.77
CA VAL A 300 6.39 -19.75 46.54
C VAL A 300 5.55 -18.65 45.90
N LYS A 301 5.20 -17.57 46.64
CA LYS A 301 4.51 -16.39 46.04
C LYS A 301 4.88 -15.03 46.65
N LEU A 302 6.12 -14.84 47.14
CA LEU A 302 6.57 -13.53 47.64
C LEU A 302 7.79 -12.93 46.92
N SER A 303 8.58 -13.70 46.15
CA SER A 303 9.75 -13.13 45.45
C SER A 303 9.45 -12.54 44.06
N THR A 304 8.34 -12.92 43.42
CA THR A 304 7.99 -12.47 42.06
C THR A 304 7.31 -11.11 42.00
N TYR A 305 6.73 -10.62 43.10
CA TYR A 305 6.11 -9.29 43.15
C TYR A 305 7.13 -8.16 43.35
N GLY A 306 8.22 -8.40 44.10
CA GLY A 306 9.30 -7.41 44.27
C GLY A 306 10.05 -7.11 42.97
N GLN A 307 10.39 -8.14 42.20
CA GLN A 307 11.09 -7.98 40.92
C GLN A 307 10.25 -7.24 39.87
N ARG A 308 8.94 -7.48 39.83
CA ARG A 308 8.03 -6.77 38.91
C ARG A 308 7.83 -5.29 39.26
N ALA A 309 7.88 -4.93 40.54
CA ALA A 309 7.78 -3.54 40.96
C ALA A 309 9.03 -2.73 40.59
N GLU A 310 10.21 -3.35 40.70
CA GLU A 310 11.48 -2.75 40.33
C GLU A 310 11.61 -2.58 38.80
N GLU A 311 11.18 -3.58 38.02
CA GLU A 311 11.13 -3.50 36.55
C GLU A 311 10.16 -2.40 36.08
N ALA A 312 8.98 -2.31 36.68
CA ALA A 312 8.02 -1.23 36.38
C ALA A 312 8.54 0.17 36.75
N ALA A 313 9.33 0.30 37.81
CA ALA A 313 9.96 1.56 38.19
C ALA A 313 11.04 1.98 37.18
N LEU A 314 11.84 1.04 36.69
CA LEU A 314 12.84 1.30 35.65
C LEU A 314 12.20 1.68 34.31
N GLU A 315 11.10 1.01 33.93
CA GLU A 315 10.33 1.37 32.73
C GLU A 315 9.70 2.77 32.83
N ALA A 316 9.16 3.12 34.01
CA ALA A 316 8.60 4.45 34.25
C ALA A 316 9.67 5.55 34.15
N GLN A 317 10.86 5.29 34.71
CA GLN A 317 11.99 6.24 34.62
C GLN A 317 12.48 6.39 33.17
N ALA A 318 12.57 5.30 32.42
CA ALA A 318 12.91 5.35 31.00
C ALA A 318 11.88 6.17 30.21
N ALA A 319 10.59 5.95 30.44
CA ALA A 319 9.52 6.71 29.79
C ALA A 319 9.58 8.21 30.14
N GLU A 320 9.91 8.57 31.38
CA GLU A 320 10.07 9.96 31.80
C GLU A 320 11.24 10.64 31.07
N THR A 321 12.38 9.96 30.94
CA THR A 321 13.52 10.49 30.18
C THR A 321 13.21 10.69 28.69
N GLU A 322 12.38 9.81 28.10
CA GLU A 322 11.93 9.98 26.71
C GLU A 322 10.99 11.18 26.54
N VAL A 323 10.11 11.41 27.51
CA VAL A 323 9.21 12.57 27.52
C VAL A 323 10.01 13.87 27.60
N ASP A 324 11.02 13.94 28.46
CA ASP A 324 11.87 15.13 28.57
C ASP A 324 12.71 15.36 27.31
N ALA A 325 13.24 14.30 26.70
CA ALA A 325 13.91 14.39 25.41
C ALA A 325 12.96 14.87 24.29
N ALA A 326 11.68 14.46 24.32
CA ALA A 326 10.68 14.93 23.39
C ALA A 326 10.33 16.41 23.60
N ARG A 327 10.25 16.88 24.85
CA ARG A 327 10.06 18.31 25.19
C ARG A 327 11.21 19.16 24.67
N ALA A 328 12.46 18.76 24.91
CA ALA A 328 13.63 19.48 24.41
C ALA A 328 13.66 19.58 22.87
N ARG A 329 13.24 18.51 22.18
CA ARG A 329 13.12 18.52 20.70
C ARG A 329 12.02 19.46 20.21
N LEU A 330 10.92 19.57 20.94
CA LEU A 330 9.82 20.49 20.63
C LEU A 330 10.28 21.95 20.76
N GLU A 331 10.91 22.31 21.88
CA GLU A 331 11.45 23.66 22.09
C GLU A 331 12.46 24.06 20.99
N ALA A 332 13.38 23.16 20.65
CA ALA A 332 14.32 23.39 19.55
C ALA A 332 13.62 23.56 18.18
N ALA A 333 12.49 22.88 17.96
CA ALA A 333 11.71 23.04 16.74
C ALA A 333 10.96 24.38 16.71
N GLU A 334 10.41 24.82 17.83
CA GLU A 334 9.76 26.12 17.98
C GLU A 334 10.74 27.28 17.74
N GLU A 335 11.96 27.18 18.26
CA GLU A 335 12.97 28.23 18.03
C GLU A 335 13.38 28.32 16.56
N ARG A 336 13.59 27.17 15.89
CA ARG A 336 13.81 27.14 14.43
C ARG A 336 12.65 27.75 13.64
N LEU A 337 11.41 27.52 14.08
CA LEU A 337 10.23 28.11 13.46
C LEU A 337 10.22 29.65 13.63
N ARG A 338 10.56 30.16 14.82
CA ARG A 338 10.68 31.60 15.07
C ARG A 338 11.75 32.24 14.18
N GLU A 339 12.91 31.62 14.01
CA GLU A 339 13.95 32.10 13.10
C GLU A 339 13.49 32.16 11.64
N LYS A 340 12.81 31.12 11.17
CA LYS A 340 12.24 31.10 9.81
C LYS A 340 11.18 32.18 9.63
N ASN A 341 10.34 32.43 10.63
CA ASN A 341 9.36 33.52 10.59
C ASN A 341 10.03 34.90 10.51
N LYS A 342 11.12 35.13 11.27
CA LYS A 342 11.93 36.36 11.15
C LYS A 342 12.49 36.53 9.74
N LEU A 343 12.98 35.46 9.11
CA LEU A 343 13.46 35.48 7.72
C LEU A 343 12.33 35.83 6.73
N VAL A 344 11.16 35.19 6.86
CA VAL A 344 9.99 35.47 6.00
C VAL A 344 9.58 36.95 6.11
N GLN A 345 9.54 37.50 7.32
CA GLN A 345 9.23 38.92 7.51
C GLN A 345 10.27 39.84 6.85
N ARG A 346 11.58 39.52 6.97
CA ARG A 346 12.64 40.28 6.27
C ARG A 346 12.44 40.26 4.75
N TRP A 347 12.12 39.11 4.18
CA TRP A 347 11.86 38.99 2.74
C TRP A 347 10.61 39.75 2.30
N ARG A 348 9.53 39.71 3.09
CA ARG A 348 8.32 40.50 2.83
C ARG A 348 8.61 42.01 2.83
N ARG A 349 9.42 42.51 3.77
CA ARG A 349 9.85 43.92 3.80
C ARG A 349 10.68 44.29 2.56
N LYS A 350 11.66 43.45 2.18
CA LYS A 350 12.46 43.67 0.97
C LYS A 350 11.59 43.71 -0.30
N LEU A 351 10.61 42.81 -0.39
CA LEU A 351 9.69 42.78 -1.53
C LEU A 351 8.80 44.03 -1.58
N ALA A 352 8.29 44.50 -0.43
CA ALA A 352 7.51 45.73 -0.35
C ALA A 352 8.34 46.96 -0.77
N GLN A 353 9.59 47.06 -0.33
CA GLN A 353 10.52 48.12 -0.72
C GLN A 353 10.82 48.09 -2.23
N ALA A 354 11.05 46.91 -2.81
CA ALA A 354 11.26 46.76 -4.24
C ALA A 354 10.02 47.18 -5.05
N LYS A 355 8.81 46.82 -4.60
CA LYS A 355 7.55 47.26 -5.23
C LYS A 355 7.38 48.78 -5.16
N ALA A 356 7.64 49.39 -3.99
CA ALA A 356 7.56 50.85 -3.82
C ALA A 356 8.55 51.59 -4.74
N LYS A 357 9.80 51.11 -4.84
CA LYS A 357 10.79 51.69 -5.76
C LYS A 357 10.38 51.57 -7.23
N ARG A 358 9.77 50.45 -7.63
CA ARG A 358 9.30 50.25 -9.01
C ARG A 358 8.10 51.14 -9.35
N GLY A 359 7.23 51.42 -8.37
CA GLY A 359 6.09 52.33 -8.53
C GLY A 359 6.45 53.81 -8.49
N ALA A 360 7.66 54.19 -8.06
CA ALA A 360 8.15 55.58 -8.07
C ALA A 360 8.94 55.94 -9.34
N ILE A 361 9.14 54.97 -10.24
CA ILE A 361 9.87 55.14 -11.53
C ILE A 361 8.86 55.18 -12.72
N LEU A 362 7.58 54.96 -12.45
CA LEU A 362 6.46 55.22 -13.35
C LEU A 362 5.75 56.48 -12.86
#